data_AF-V5IHX4-F1
#
_entry.id   AF-V5IHX4-F1
#
_cell.length_a   1.000
_cell.length_b   1.000
_cell.length_c   1.000
_cell.angle_alpha   90.00
_cell.angle_beta   90.00
_cell.angle_gamma   90.00
#
_symmetry.space_group_name_H-M   'P 1'
#
loop_
_entity.id
_entity.type
_entity.pdbx_description
1 polymer ?
#
loop_
_entity_poly.entity_id
_entity_poly.type
_entity_poly.pdbx_seq_one_letter_code
_entity_poly.pdbx_strand_id
1 'polypeptide(L)'
;MASVSNSCPFSSEMCEETLERKNGEGRCVSKNEARRVHRYEKIIAARRAKRKEKKRNRKARLAQSKLFNGSRENAHSDVVRLSKRLEKEAIQKRLLEARGTTPRVCIDLGLTDLMSDKVKMAVLICVTASFQELNKLSSQLRRLYGSNRHSSKPLHLYFTNFAPSCRLYRMCVMKNEGFRNYMVEMTSENHAELFSRDSLVYLSPDAPESLPGTPLDPSKVYVIGGLVDETVHKLVSLERAQSEGVRSARTYPNTNEVT
;
A
#
# COMPACT_ATOMS: atom_id res chain seq x y z
N MET A 1 -54.56 -37.04 -42.80
CA MET A 1 -53.47 -36.41 -42.03
C MET A 1 -53.29 -37.25 -40.77
N ALA A 2 -52.37 -38.21 -40.81
CA ALA A 2 -52.24 -39.25 -39.80
C ALA A 2 -51.03 -38.99 -38.89
N SER A 3 -51.23 -39.27 -37.61
CA SER A 3 -50.30 -39.29 -36.48
C SER A 3 -49.51 -40.61 -36.39
N VAL A 4 -48.58 -40.66 -35.41
CA VAL A 4 -47.79 -41.82 -34.89
C VAL A 4 -46.53 -42.13 -35.74
N SER A 5 -45.30 -42.35 -35.26
CA SER A 5 -44.70 -42.86 -34.01
C SER A 5 -43.18 -42.54 -33.91
N ASN A 6 -42.62 -42.68 -32.68
CA ASN A 6 -41.28 -43.23 -32.30
C ASN A 6 -39.99 -42.65 -32.94
N SER A 7 -38.83 -42.45 -32.27
CA SER A 7 -38.28 -42.94 -30.99
C SER A 7 -36.90 -42.27 -30.75
N CYS A 8 -36.58 -41.91 -29.49
CA CYS A 8 -35.30 -41.99 -28.72
C CYS A 8 -33.91 -41.67 -29.37
N PRO A 9 -32.78 -41.46 -28.64
CA PRO A 9 -32.57 -41.58 -27.17
C PRO A 9 -31.59 -40.55 -26.52
N PHE A 10 -31.42 -40.70 -25.19
CA PHE A 10 -30.23 -40.32 -24.38
C PHE A 10 -29.92 -38.82 -24.18
N SER A 11 -29.52 -38.31 -23.02
CA SER A 11 -29.45 -38.76 -21.62
C SER A 11 -28.90 -37.56 -20.84
N SER A 12 -29.39 -37.37 -19.61
CA SER A 12 -28.75 -36.68 -18.48
C SER A 12 -27.27 -36.31 -18.65
N GLU A 13 -26.91 -35.03 -18.53
CA GLU A 13 -25.73 -34.60 -17.76
C GLU A 13 -25.73 -33.10 -17.43
N MET A 14 -25.97 -32.83 -16.14
CA MET A 14 -25.43 -31.75 -15.29
C MET A 14 -24.81 -30.50 -15.95
N CYS A 15 -25.58 -29.40 -16.00
CA CYS A 15 -24.98 -28.06 -15.90
C CYS A 15 -24.96 -27.65 -14.42
N GLU A 16 -23.87 -28.02 -13.72
CA GLU A 16 -23.57 -27.46 -12.42
C GLU A 16 -23.14 -25.99 -12.62
N GLU A 17 -24.11 -25.09 -12.45
CA GLU A 17 -23.96 -23.65 -12.58
C GLU A 17 -22.89 -23.14 -11.58
N THR A 18 -21.69 -22.85 -12.08
CA THR A 18 -20.66 -22.15 -11.31
C THR A 18 -21.12 -20.73 -11.03
N LEU A 19 -21.81 -20.52 -9.90
CA LEU A 19 -22.11 -19.21 -9.34
C LEU A 19 -20.81 -18.44 -9.03
N GLU A 20 -20.34 -17.68 -10.02
CA GLU A 20 -19.24 -16.73 -9.89
C GLU A 20 -19.72 -15.48 -9.14
N ARG A 21 -19.09 -15.17 -7.99
CA ARG A 21 -19.38 -13.95 -7.24
C ARG A 21 -18.51 -12.81 -7.76
N LYS A 22 -19.15 -11.74 -8.27
CA LYS A 22 -18.49 -10.49 -8.66
C LYS A 22 -18.19 -9.64 -7.42
N ASN A 23 -17.02 -9.00 -7.37
CA ASN A 23 -16.68 -8.03 -6.32
C ASN A 23 -17.17 -6.61 -6.68
N GLY A 24 -16.98 -5.64 -5.79
CA GLY A 24 -17.39 -4.23 -5.99
C GLY A 24 -16.69 -3.48 -7.13
N GLU A 25 -15.79 -4.14 -7.87
CA GLU A 25 -15.10 -3.65 -9.07
C GLU A 25 -15.51 -4.47 -10.32
N GLY A 26 -16.56 -5.31 -10.21
CA GLY A 26 -17.10 -6.09 -11.32
C GLY A 26 -16.29 -7.33 -11.72
N ARG A 27 -15.18 -7.64 -11.03
CA ARG A 27 -14.26 -8.75 -11.38
C ARG A 27 -14.72 -10.06 -10.73
N CYS A 28 -14.65 -11.16 -11.49
CA CYS A 28 -14.93 -12.51 -10.98
C CYS A 28 -13.82 -12.96 -10.03
N VAL A 29 -14.18 -13.32 -8.80
CA VAL A 29 -13.23 -13.78 -7.76
C VAL A 29 -13.35 -15.30 -7.61
N SER A 30 -12.24 -16.01 -7.66
CA SER A 30 -12.24 -17.47 -7.46
C SER A 30 -12.68 -17.84 -6.03
N LYS A 31 -13.33 -19.00 -5.87
CA LYS A 31 -13.75 -19.51 -4.54
C LYS A 31 -12.56 -19.58 -3.56
N ASN A 32 -11.36 -19.90 -4.03
CA ASN A 32 -10.15 -20.00 -3.21
C ASN A 32 -9.61 -18.63 -2.77
N GLU A 33 -9.66 -17.63 -3.63
CA GLU A 33 -9.25 -16.27 -3.27
C GLU A 33 -10.21 -15.68 -2.23
N ALA A 34 -11.52 -15.80 -2.44
CA ALA A 34 -12.52 -15.35 -1.47
C ALA A 34 -12.28 -15.99 -0.08
N ARG A 35 -11.97 -17.29 -0.04
CA ARG A 35 -11.59 -17.99 1.21
C ARG A 35 -10.32 -17.42 1.84
N ARG A 36 -9.28 -17.12 1.05
CA ARG A 36 -8.01 -16.54 1.56
C ARG A 36 -8.20 -15.13 2.10
N VAL A 37 -8.91 -14.27 1.38
CA VAL A 37 -9.27 -12.91 1.82
C VAL A 37 -10.05 -13.00 3.13
N HIS A 38 -11.09 -13.84 3.18
CA HIS A 38 -11.89 -14.01 4.38
C HIS A 38 -11.10 -14.57 5.58
N ARG A 39 -10.23 -15.57 5.36
CA ARG A 39 -9.33 -16.10 6.41
C ARG A 39 -8.39 -15.00 6.91
N TYR A 40 -7.86 -14.18 6.02
CA TYR A 40 -6.99 -13.07 6.37
C TYR A 40 -7.73 -12.00 7.17
N GLU A 41 -8.93 -11.62 6.76
CA GLU A 41 -9.81 -10.71 7.50
C GLU A 41 -10.08 -11.23 8.92
N LYS A 42 -10.39 -12.53 9.08
CA LYS A 42 -10.52 -13.16 10.41
C LYS A 42 -9.25 -13.04 11.24
N ILE A 43 -8.07 -13.30 10.66
CA ILE A 43 -6.79 -13.17 11.36
C ILE A 43 -6.56 -11.71 11.79
N ILE A 44 -6.82 -10.75 10.92
CA ILE A 44 -6.67 -9.32 11.23
C ILE A 44 -7.66 -8.88 12.31
N ALA A 45 -8.93 -9.30 12.22
CA ALA A 45 -9.96 -9.03 13.22
C ALA A 45 -9.58 -9.61 14.60
N ALA A 46 -9.12 -10.87 14.65
CA ALA A 46 -8.64 -11.49 15.88
C ALA A 46 -7.44 -10.74 16.48
N ARG A 47 -6.48 -10.33 15.64
CA ARG A 47 -5.34 -9.50 16.07
C ARG A 47 -5.80 -8.14 16.62
N ARG A 48 -6.81 -7.52 15.99
CA ARG A 48 -7.41 -6.25 16.45
C ARG A 48 -8.11 -6.43 17.80
N ALA A 49 -8.93 -7.46 17.97
CA ALA A 49 -9.60 -7.78 19.22
C ALA A 49 -8.58 -8.00 20.35
N LYS A 50 -7.53 -8.80 20.10
CA LYS A 50 -6.44 -9.04 21.06
C LYS A 50 -5.71 -7.74 21.45
N ARG A 51 -5.50 -6.81 20.51
CA ARG A 51 -4.90 -5.49 20.79
C ARG A 51 -5.83 -4.61 21.64
N LYS A 52 -7.12 -4.57 21.33
CA LYS A 52 -8.14 -3.81 22.07
C LYS A 52 -8.23 -4.33 23.52
N GLU A 53 -8.22 -5.66 23.68
CA GLU A 53 -8.24 -6.30 24.99
C GLU A 53 -6.98 -6.00 25.81
N LYS A 54 -5.79 -6.15 25.22
CA LYS A 54 -4.52 -5.74 25.87
C LYS A 54 -4.54 -4.27 26.31
N LYS A 55 -5.12 -3.37 25.49
CA LYS A 55 -5.26 -1.94 25.84
C LYS A 55 -6.23 -1.74 27.01
N ARG A 56 -7.36 -2.45 27.02
CA ARG A 56 -8.34 -2.44 28.12
C ARG A 56 -7.72 -2.92 29.42
N ASN A 57 -7.02 -4.06 29.39
CA ASN A 57 -6.39 -4.65 30.57
C ASN A 57 -5.26 -3.76 31.11
N ARG A 58 -4.46 -3.14 30.23
CA ARG A 58 -3.48 -2.14 30.64
C ARG A 58 -4.14 -0.93 31.31
N LYS A 59 -5.25 -0.42 30.77
CA LYS A 59 -5.99 0.72 31.34
C LYS A 59 -6.60 0.36 32.70
N ALA A 60 -7.18 -0.83 32.84
CA ALA A 60 -7.73 -1.33 34.09
C ALA A 60 -6.64 -1.49 35.16
N ARG A 61 -5.49 -2.08 34.82
CA ARG A 61 -4.34 -2.21 35.72
C ARG A 61 -3.82 -0.85 36.19
N LEU A 62 -3.72 0.12 35.28
CA LEU A 62 -3.35 1.50 35.61
C LEU A 62 -4.40 2.17 36.51
N ALA A 63 -5.69 1.96 36.25
CA ALA A 63 -6.75 2.53 37.08
C ALA A 63 -6.75 1.94 38.51
N GLN A 64 -6.55 0.63 38.65
CA GLN A 64 -6.41 -0.04 39.94
C GLN A 64 -5.17 0.44 40.70
N SER A 65 -4.02 0.58 40.03
CA SER A 65 -2.80 1.16 40.61
C SER A 65 -3.04 2.59 41.13
N LYS A 66 -3.77 3.41 40.37
CA LYS A 66 -4.14 4.78 40.76
C LYS A 66 -5.04 4.85 42.00
N LEU A 67 -5.95 3.89 42.16
CA LEU A 67 -6.82 3.78 43.34
C LEU A 67 -6.02 3.44 44.61
N PHE A 68 -4.91 2.70 44.48
CA PHE A 68 -4.09 2.24 45.60
C PHE A 68 -2.93 3.21 45.96
N ASN A 69 -2.29 3.85 44.97
CA ASN A 69 -1.04 4.61 45.16
C ASN A 69 -1.17 6.15 45.23
N GLY A 70 -2.36 6.73 45.13
CA GLY A 70 -2.58 8.17 45.35
C GLY A 70 -1.75 9.14 44.47
N SER A 71 -1.74 10.43 44.84
CA SER A 71 -1.37 11.63 44.05
C SER A 71 -0.08 11.56 43.21
N ARG A 72 0.93 10.79 43.63
CA ARG A 72 2.24 10.68 42.93
C ARG A 72 2.15 9.93 41.59
N GLU A 73 1.34 8.87 41.50
CA GLU A 73 1.15 8.16 40.22
C GLU A 73 0.32 8.97 39.21
N ASN A 74 -0.58 9.83 39.69
CA ASN A 74 -1.37 10.71 38.84
C ASN A 74 -0.49 11.77 38.17
N ALA A 75 0.39 12.43 38.93
CA ALA A 75 1.36 13.37 38.39
C ALA A 75 2.27 12.71 37.34
N HIS A 76 2.84 11.53 37.62
CA HIS A 76 3.68 10.81 36.67
C HIS A 76 2.91 10.39 35.40
N SER A 77 1.68 9.87 35.56
CA SER A 77 0.80 9.52 34.44
C SER A 77 0.48 10.74 33.55
N ASP A 78 0.24 11.90 34.15
CA ASP A 78 -0.09 13.12 33.41
C ASP A 78 1.14 13.70 32.70
N VAL A 79 2.32 13.68 33.33
CA VAL A 79 3.59 14.02 32.69
C VAL A 79 3.86 13.12 31.47
N VAL A 80 3.66 11.80 31.58
CA VAL A 80 3.82 10.88 30.45
C VAL A 80 2.78 11.11 29.35
N ARG A 81 1.57 11.56 29.69
CA ARG A 81 0.55 11.88 28.70
C ARG A 81 0.88 13.18 27.96
N LEU A 82 1.31 14.20 28.71
CA LEU A 82 1.75 15.49 28.18
C LEU A 82 2.96 15.30 27.26
N SER A 83 3.98 14.53 27.68
CA SER A 83 5.16 14.28 26.85
C SER A 83 4.83 13.63 25.51
N LYS A 84 3.94 12.62 25.49
CA LYS A 84 3.47 11.99 24.25
C LYS A 84 2.67 12.92 23.35
N ARG A 85 1.88 13.82 23.95
CA ARG A 85 1.13 14.83 23.21
C ARG A 85 2.07 15.82 22.56
N LEU A 86 3.02 16.36 23.32
CA LEU A 86 4.06 17.27 22.83
C LEU A 86 4.91 16.62 21.73
N GLU A 87 5.31 15.35 21.90
CA GLU A 87 6.03 14.60 20.87
C GLU A 87 5.19 14.45 19.59
N LYS A 88 3.90 14.14 19.72
CA LYS A 88 3.00 14.05 18.56
C LYS A 88 2.87 15.40 17.84
N GLU A 89 2.69 16.49 18.59
CA GLU A 89 2.59 17.86 18.06
C GLU A 89 3.90 18.29 17.39
N ALA A 90 5.06 18.01 17.99
CA ALA A 90 6.37 18.28 17.40
C ALA A 90 6.58 17.52 16.09
N ILE A 91 6.19 16.25 16.04
CA ILE A 91 6.27 15.46 14.80
C ILE A 91 5.32 16.01 13.73
N GLN A 92 4.09 16.38 14.11
CA GLN A 92 3.13 16.96 13.18
C GLN A 92 3.63 18.29 12.62
N LYS A 93 4.18 19.16 13.47
CA LYS A 93 4.80 20.43 13.08
C LYS A 93 5.95 20.19 12.09
N ARG A 94 6.88 19.29 12.42
CA ARG A 94 8.02 18.95 11.55
C ARG A 94 7.60 18.40 10.18
N LEU A 95 6.54 17.57 10.14
CA LEU A 95 6.00 17.06 8.87
C LEU A 95 5.31 18.15 8.04
N LEU A 96 4.68 19.12 8.69
CA LEU A 96 4.03 20.24 8.02
C LEU A 96 5.07 21.23 7.45
N GLU A 97 6.10 21.54 8.22
CA GLU A 97 7.21 22.43 7.81
C GLU A 97 8.02 21.86 6.64
N ALA A 98 8.09 20.53 6.52
CA ALA A 98 8.73 19.86 5.40
C ALA A 98 7.99 20.04 4.06
N ARG A 99 6.69 20.39 4.09
CA ARG A 99 5.92 20.61 2.87
C ARG A 99 6.46 21.83 2.13
N GLY A 100 6.91 21.63 0.89
CA GLY A 100 7.42 22.69 0.03
C GLY A 100 8.88 23.08 0.29
N THR A 101 9.49 22.61 1.39
CA THR A 101 10.89 22.89 1.72
C THR A 101 11.80 21.69 1.50
N THR A 102 11.27 20.47 1.59
CA THR A 102 12.02 19.24 1.35
C THR A 102 11.66 18.61 0.00
N PRO A 103 12.54 17.76 -0.56
CA PRO A 103 12.24 17.02 -1.76
C PRO A 103 10.93 16.26 -1.65
N ARG A 104 10.17 16.28 -2.74
CA ARG A 104 8.91 15.55 -2.87
C ARG A 104 9.19 14.15 -3.38
N VAL A 105 8.57 13.16 -2.77
CA VAL A 105 8.65 11.76 -3.21
C VAL A 105 7.26 11.23 -3.47
N CYS A 106 7.01 10.82 -4.71
CA CYS A 106 5.78 10.14 -5.12
C CYS A 106 6.00 8.63 -5.13
N ILE A 107 5.09 7.89 -4.52
CA ILE A 107 4.97 6.46 -4.75
C ILE A 107 3.87 6.25 -5.79
N ASP A 108 4.26 5.82 -6.98
CA ASP A 108 3.32 5.51 -8.05
C ASP A 108 2.65 4.16 -7.79
N LEU A 109 1.37 4.20 -7.39
CA LEU A 109 0.58 3.01 -7.10
C LEU A 109 -0.27 2.56 -8.32
N GLY A 110 -0.02 3.13 -9.50
CA GLY A 110 -0.67 2.77 -10.76
C GLY A 110 -0.17 1.43 -11.33
N LEU A 111 1.00 0.97 -10.90
CA LEU A 111 1.54 -0.35 -11.27
C LEU A 111 0.90 -1.51 -10.50
N THR A 112 -0.11 -1.23 -9.66
CA THR A 112 -0.78 -2.27 -8.86
C THR A 112 -1.59 -3.27 -9.68
N ASP A 113 -1.99 -2.88 -10.89
CA ASP A 113 -2.64 -3.78 -11.84
C ASP A 113 -1.65 -4.78 -12.47
N LEU A 114 -0.37 -4.41 -12.61
CA LEU A 114 0.67 -5.33 -13.08
C LEU A 114 0.95 -6.47 -12.07
N MET A 115 0.77 -6.21 -10.76
CA MET A 115 0.77 -7.26 -9.72
C MET A 115 -0.43 -8.22 -9.84
N SER A 116 -1.46 -7.78 -10.56
CA SER A 116 -2.66 -8.59 -10.82
C SER A 116 -2.54 -9.40 -12.10
N ASP A 117 -1.62 -9.02 -12.98
CA ASP A 117 -1.42 -9.58 -14.30
C ASP A 117 -0.15 -10.42 -14.36
N LYS A 118 -0.15 -11.54 -13.63
CA LYS A 118 0.58 -12.75 -14.05
C LYS A 118 -0.01 -13.29 -15.36
N VAL A 119 -0.07 -12.50 -16.43
CA VAL A 119 -0.48 -12.99 -17.75
C VAL A 119 0.80 -13.41 -18.44
N LYS A 120 1.22 -14.67 -18.30
CA LYS A 120 0.86 -15.78 -19.20
C LYS A 120 1.16 -17.10 -18.48
N MET A 121 0.24 -18.06 -18.58
CA MET A 121 0.21 -19.42 -18.00
C MET A 121 -0.52 -19.56 -16.65
N ALA A 122 -1.73 -20.12 -16.72
CA ALA A 122 -2.63 -20.56 -15.64
C ALA A 122 -3.52 -19.47 -14.96
N VAL A 123 -4.71 -19.30 -15.54
CA VAL A 123 -5.84 -18.44 -15.11
C VAL A 123 -6.26 -18.61 -13.63
N LEU A 124 -5.82 -19.67 -12.93
CA LEU A 124 -6.13 -19.89 -11.51
C LEU A 124 -5.06 -19.35 -10.52
N ILE A 125 -3.83 -19.07 -10.98
CA ILE A 125 -2.71 -18.67 -10.10
C ILE A 125 -2.62 -17.14 -9.95
N CYS A 126 -3.02 -16.39 -10.97
CA CYS A 126 -2.79 -14.94 -11.10
C CYS A 126 -3.47 -14.10 -10.01
N VAL A 127 -4.69 -14.46 -9.61
CA VAL A 127 -5.47 -13.62 -8.69
C VAL A 127 -5.01 -13.76 -7.23
N THR A 128 -4.39 -14.89 -6.87
CA THR A 128 -3.89 -15.10 -5.50
C THR A 128 -2.55 -14.42 -5.21
N ALA A 129 -1.75 -14.19 -6.26
CA ALA A 129 -0.48 -13.47 -6.18
C ALA A 129 -0.70 -11.98 -5.87
N SER A 130 -1.64 -11.36 -6.59
CA SER A 130 -2.09 -9.97 -6.39
C SER A 130 -2.37 -9.64 -4.91
N PHE A 131 -3.11 -10.50 -4.18
CA PHE A 131 -3.41 -10.24 -2.78
C PHE A 131 -2.16 -10.26 -1.87
N GLN A 132 -1.23 -11.19 -2.11
CA GLN A 132 0.01 -11.29 -1.31
C GLN A 132 0.92 -10.09 -1.57
N GLU A 133 1.06 -9.69 -2.82
CA GLU A 133 1.87 -8.56 -3.25
C GLU A 133 1.29 -7.25 -2.73
N LEU A 134 -0.02 -7.01 -2.84
CA LEU A 134 -0.71 -5.88 -2.19
C LEU A 134 -0.55 -5.90 -0.67
N ASN A 135 -0.56 -7.08 -0.05
CA ASN A 135 -0.27 -7.22 1.38
C ASN A 135 1.20 -6.90 1.71
N LYS A 136 2.16 -7.20 0.84
CA LYS A 136 3.57 -6.80 1.04
C LYS A 136 3.74 -5.29 0.83
N LEU A 137 3.17 -4.75 -0.24
CA LEU A 137 3.20 -3.32 -0.58
C LEU A 137 2.58 -2.46 0.52
N SER A 138 1.38 -2.80 1.01
CA SER A 138 0.76 -2.10 2.15
C SER A 138 1.63 -2.14 3.42
N SER A 139 2.45 -3.19 3.58
CA SER A 139 3.42 -3.26 4.68
C SER A 139 4.64 -2.38 4.44
N GLN A 140 5.11 -2.24 3.19
CA GLN A 140 6.15 -1.30 2.79
C GLN A 140 5.70 0.15 2.96
N LEU A 141 4.49 0.52 2.51
CA LEU A 141 3.93 1.87 2.70
C LEU A 141 3.86 2.27 4.19
N ARG A 142 3.45 1.32 5.05
CA ARG A 142 3.46 1.52 6.51
C ARG A 142 4.86 1.78 7.05
N ARG A 143 5.87 1.04 6.58
CA ARG A 143 7.27 1.23 6.99
C ARG A 143 7.84 2.55 6.47
N LEU A 144 7.56 2.89 5.21
CA LEU A 144 7.92 4.16 4.59
C LEU A 144 7.41 5.34 5.43
N TYR A 145 6.10 5.38 5.68
CA TYR A 145 5.52 6.45 6.51
C TYR A 145 6.11 6.45 7.93
N GLY A 146 6.26 5.28 8.54
CA GLY A 146 6.83 5.15 9.87
C GLY A 146 8.27 5.69 9.95
N SER A 147 9.11 5.37 8.97
CA SER A 147 10.49 5.86 8.88
C SER A 147 10.52 7.37 8.64
N ASN A 148 9.77 7.87 7.66
CA ASN A 148 9.70 9.30 7.35
C ASN A 148 9.20 10.12 8.55
N ARG A 149 8.17 9.63 9.25
CA ARG A 149 7.62 10.25 10.46
C ARG A 149 8.68 10.43 11.56
N HIS A 150 9.67 9.56 11.66
CA HIS A 150 10.72 9.65 12.70
C HIS A 150 12.05 10.21 12.15
N SER A 151 12.17 10.49 10.85
CA SER A 151 13.35 11.13 10.25
C SER A 151 13.55 12.54 10.81
N SER A 152 14.77 12.97 11.09
CA SER A 152 15.06 14.37 11.47
C SER A 152 14.71 15.36 10.35
N LYS A 153 14.83 14.93 9.09
CA LYS A 153 14.48 15.69 7.88
C LYS A 153 13.46 14.88 7.07
N PRO A 154 12.16 14.97 7.35
CA PRO A 154 11.17 14.20 6.61
C PRO A 154 10.98 14.74 5.20
N LEU A 155 10.72 13.84 4.27
CA LEU A 155 10.36 14.14 2.90
C LEU A 155 8.86 14.42 2.79
N HIS A 156 8.47 15.19 1.78
CA HIS A 156 7.06 15.39 1.46
C HIS A 156 6.56 14.22 0.60
N LEU A 157 5.79 13.32 1.20
CA LEU A 157 5.32 12.09 0.54
C LEU A 157 3.99 12.27 -0.18
N TYR A 158 3.90 11.70 -1.37
CA TYR A 158 2.70 11.52 -2.18
C TYR A 158 2.47 10.04 -2.47
N PHE A 159 1.21 9.59 -2.38
CA PHE A 159 0.73 8.33 -2.92
C PHE A 159 -0.20 8.68 -4.09
N THR A 160 0.30 8.50 -5.31
CA THR A 160 -0.42 8.80 -6.57
C THR A 160 -1.07 7.54 -7.11
N ASN A 161 -2.05 7.69 -8.01
CA ASN A 161 -2.86 6.57 -8.51
C ASN A 161 -3.47 5.74 -7.35
N PHE A 162 -3.88 6.41 -6.28
CA PHE A 162 -4.26 5.81 -5.01
C PHE A 162 -5.63 6.28 -4.51
N ALA A 163 -6.68 5.86 -5.21
CA ALA A 163 -8.05 6.17 -4.85
C ALA A 163 -8.51 5.43 -3.56
N PRO A 164 -9.34 6.04 -2.69
CA PRO A 164 -9.93 5.36 -1.54
C PRO A 164 -10.76 4.10 -1.88
N SER A 165 -11.23 4.01 -3.13
CA SER A 165 -11.98 2.86 -3.64
C SER A 165 -11.12 1.63 -3.87
N CYS A 166 -9.81 1.80 -4.13
CA CYS A 166 -8.94 0.72 -4.61
C CYS A 166 -8.64 -0.35 -3.55
N ARG A 167 -8.34 -1.57 -4.02
CA ARG A 167 -8.03 -2.72 -3.15
C ARG A 167 -6.88 -2.44 -2.18
N LEU A 168 -5.83 -1.76 -2.63
CA LEU A 168 -4.67 -1.45 -1.81
C LEU A 168 -5.03 -0.52 -0.63
N TYR A 169 -5.87 0.50 -0.87
CA TYR A 169 -6.33 1.40 0.18
C TYR A 169 -7.09 0.64 1.27
N ARG A 170 -8.05 -0.20 0.86
CA ARG A 170 -8.81 -1.06 1.77
C ARG A 170 -7.88 -1.95 2.59
N MET A 171 -6.88 -2.57 1.96
CA MET A 171 -5.86 -3.38 2.64
C MET A 171 -5.08 -2.59 3.69
N CYS A 172 -4.61 -1.38 3.36
CA CYS A 172 -3.88 -0.51 4.27
C CYS A 172 -4.70 -0.16 5.52
N VAL A 173 -5.96 0.24 5.32
CA VAL A 173 -6.92 0.54 6.39
C VAL A 173 -7.25 -0.69 7.24
N MET A 174 -7.48 -1.85 6.61
CA MET A 174 -7.74 -3.11 7.32
C MET A 174 -6.58 -3.49 8.25
N LYS A 175 -5.33 -3.25 7.83
CA LYS A 175 -4.17 -3.52 8.69
C LYS A 175 -3.99 -2.50 9.81
N ASN A 176 -4.28 -1.24 9.51
CA ASN A 176 -4.04 -0.12 10.41
C ASN A 176 -5.12 0.95 10.22
N GLU A 177 -6.05 1.06 11.15
CA GLU A 177 -7.08 2.11 11.10
C GLU A 177 -6.50 3.51 11.11
N GLY A 178 -5.34 3.69 11.77
CA GLY A 178 -4.60 4.95 11.78
C GLY A 178 -3.98 5.33 10.43
N PHE A 179 -4.05 4.46 9.41
CA PHE A 179 -3.63 4.77 8.05
C PHE A 179 -4.36 5.99 7.48
N ARG A 180 -5.65 6.15 7.81
CA ARG A 180 -6.45 7.32 7.40
C ARG A 180 -5.92 8.65 7.91
N ASN A 181 -5.12 8.61 8.98
CA ASN A 181 -4.56 9.79 9.63
C ASN A 181 -3.08 10.00 9.24
N TYR A 182 -2.60 9.32 8.20
CA TYR A 182 -1.24 9.54 7.71
C TYR A 182 -1.15 10.94 7.09
N MET A 183 -0.13 11.70 7.50
CA MET A 183 0.21 12.98 6.89
C MET A 183 1.01 12.75 5.61
N VAL A 184 0.32 12.26 4.59
CA VAL A 184 0.81 11.95 3.24
C VAL A 184 -0.26 12.43 2.28
N GLU A 185 0.13 13.04 1.17
CA GLU A 185 -0.83 13.43 0.13
C GLU A 185 -1.27 12.16 -0.62
N MET A 186 -2.57 11.86 -0.62
CA MET A 186 -3.13 10.68 -1.29
C MET A 186 -4.10 11.16 -2.38
N THR A 187 -3.86 10.77 -3.63
CA THR A 187 -4.67 11.19 -4.77
C THR A 187 -4.85 10.04 -5.77
N SER A 188 -5.97 10.04 -6.47
CA SER A 188 -6.23 9.14 -7.59
C SER A 188 -5.50 9.55 -8.87
N GLU A 189 -5.00 10.78 -8.96
CA GLU A 189 -4.33 11.33 -10.13
C GLU A 189 -2.91 10.76 -10.31
N ASN A 190 -2.43 10.81 -11.54
CA ASN A 190 -1.07 10.43 -11.89
C ASN A 190 -0.09 11.53 -11.47
N HIS A 191 1.13 11.17 -11.06
CA HIS A 191 2.20 12.12 -10.78
C HIS A 191 2.54 13.04 -11.97
N ALA A 192 2.41 12.57 -13.22
CA ALA A 192 2.61 13.37 -14.43
C ALA A 192 1.49 14.40 -14.69
N GLU A 193 0.32 14.26 -14.05
CA GLU A 193 -0.78 15.22 -14.09
C GLU A 193 -0.64 16.28 -12.98
N LEU A 194 -0.04 15.90 -11.85
CA LEU A 194 0.10 16.74 -10.66
C LEU A 194 1.30 17.70 -10.72
N PHE A 195 2.35 17.34 -11.44
CA PHE A 195 3.62 18.07 -11.45
C PHE A 195 4.11 18.32 -12.87
N SER A 196 4.89 19.38 -13.05
CA SER A 196 5.53 19.66 -14.34
C SER A 196 6.55 18.57 -14.68
N ARG A 197 6.57 18.14 -15.94
CA ARG A 197 7.46 17.08 -16.43
C ARG A 197 8.93 17.36 -16.15
N ASP A 198 9.36 18.61 -16.29
CA ASP A 198 10.75 19.02 -16.04
C ASP A 198 11.17 18.87 -14.56
N SER A 199 10.20 18.86 -13.65
CA SER A 199 10.45 18.66 -12.22
C SER A 199 10.50 17.19 -11.82
N LEU A 200 9.97 16.29 -12.65
CA LEU A 200 9.82 14.87 -12.35
C LEU A 200 11.11 14.10 -12.67
N VAL A 201 11.47 13.20 -11.76
CA VAL A 201 12.54 12.21 -11.95
C VAL A 201 12.03 10.85 -11.48
N TYR A 202 11.81 9.94 -12.42
CA TYR A 202 11.38 8.58 -12.11
C TYR A 202 12.58 7.71 -11.74
N LEU A 203 12.57 7.16 -10.53
CA LEU A 203 13.63 6.29 -10.04
C LEU A 203 13.41 4.86 -10.54
N SER A 204 14.35 4.38 -11.36
CA SER A 204 14.31 3.03 -11.93
C SER A 204 15.71 2.40 -11.88
N PRO A 205 15.85 1.14 -11.43
CA PRO A 205 17.13 0.44 -11.42
C PRO A 205 17.75 0.28 -12.82
N ASP A 206 16.90 0.25 -13.86
CA ASP A 206 17.31 0.06 -15.25
C ASP A 206 17.63 1.38 -15.98
N ALA A 207 17.53 2.53 -15.31
CA ALA A 207 17.78 3.82 -15.94
C ALA A 207 19.25 4.00 -16.36
N PRO A 208 19.51 4.63 -17.53
CA PRO A 208 20.86 4.80 -18.07
C PRO A 208 21.70 5.82 -17.28
N GLU A 209 21.06 6.79 -16.63
CA GLU A 209 21.72 7.82 -15.84
C GLU A 209 21.63 7.52 -14.33
N SER A 210 22.72 7.76 -13.61
CA SER A 210 22.69 7.74 -12.14
C SER A 210 22.10 9.03 -11.60
N LEU A 211 21.42 8.95 -10.46
CA LEU A 211 20.99 10.14 -9.72
C LEU A 211 22.22 11.01 -9.40
N PRO A 212 22.19 12.34 -9.63
CA PRO A 212 23.37 13.21 -9.54
C PRO A 212 23.97 13.39 -8.12
N GLY A 213 23.52 12.62 -7.14
CA GLY A 213 24.10 12.55 -5.79
C GLY A 213 23.20 13.14 -4.70
N THR A 214 23.77 13.29 -3.51
CA THR A 214 23.14 13.91 -2.33
C THR A 214 23.76 15.28 -2.04
N PRO A 215 22.99 16.29 -1.60
CA PRO A 215 21.57 16.24 -1.25
C PRO A 215 20.65 16.18 -2.48
N LEU A 216 19.45 15.62 -2.28
CA LEU A 216 18.40 15.65 -3.30
C LEU A 216 17.91 17.09 -3.51
N ASP A 217 17.58 17.42 -4.76
CA ASP A 217 17.08 18.72 -5.17
C ASP A 217 15.64 18.94 -4.65
N PRO A 218 15.40 19.93 -3.77
CA PRO A 218 14.06 20.21 -3.25
C PRO A 218 13.06 20.68 -4.32
N SER A 219 13.56 21.23 -5.45
CA SER A 219 12.74 21.67 -6.57
C SER A 219 12.19 20.51 -7.41
N LYS A 220 12.76 19.31 -7.27
CA LYS A 220 12.36 18.11 -8.00
C LYS A 220 11.34 17.25 -7.24
N VAL A 221 10.69 16.38 -8.00
CA VAL A 221 9.75 15.37 -7.54
C VAL A 221 10.28 14.01 -7.97
N TYR A 222 10.64 13.18 -6.99
CA TYR A 222 11.21 11.85 -7.24
C TYR A 222 10.10 10.80 -7.20
N VAL A 223 9.92 10.04 -8.27
CA VAL A 223 8.86 9.03 -8.37
C VAL A 223 9.47 7.64 -8.14
N ILE A 224 8.82 6.82 -7.32
CA ILE A 224 9.20 5.43 -7.07
C ILE A 224 8.01 4.55 -7.45
N GLY A 225 8.24 3.55 -8.31
CA GLY A 225 7.23 2.54 -8.63
C GLY A 225 6.82 1.75 -7.38
N GLY A 226 5.55 1.83 -7.00
CA GLY A 226 4.96 1.09 -5.89
C GLY A 226 4.65 -0.35 -6.26
N LEU A 227 5.67 -1.10 -6.67
CA LEU A 227 5.58 -2.48 -7.13
C LEU A 227 6.24 -3.42 -6.12
N VAL A 228 5.61 -4.57 -5.86
CA VAL A 228 6.25 -5.68 -5.16
C VAL A 228 6.18 -6.91 -6.05
N ASP A 229 7.35 -7.35 -6.48
CA ASP A 229 7.47 -8.54 -7.30
C ASP A 229 8.34 -9.59 -6.61
N GLU A 230 7.97 -10.86 -6.76
CA GLU A 230 8.80 -11.99 -6.35
C GLU A 230 9.86 -12.34 -7.41
N THR A 231 9.65 -11.92 -8.65
CA THR A 231 10.57 -12.05 -9.79
C THR A 231 10.95 -10.67 -10.30
N VAL A 232 12.22 -10.36 -10.58
CA VAL A 232 12.56 -9.01 -11.07
C VAL A 232 12.05 -8.82 -12.50
N HIS A 233 10.91 -8.15 -12.68
CA HIS A 233 10.50 -7.62 -13.99
C HIS A 233 11.35 -6.40 -14.33
N LYS A 234 12.39 -6.63 -15.14
CA LYS A 234 13.25 -5.56 -15.66
C LYS A 234 12.44 -4.57 -16.50
N LEU A 235 12.92 -3.33 -16.56
CA LEU A 235 12.43 -2.25 -17.41
C LEU A 235 11.05 -1.68 -17.07
N VAL A 236 10.21 -2.32 -16.26
CA VAL A 236 8.83 -1.85 -15.99
C VAL A 236 8.74 -0.38 -15.57
N SER A 237 9.56 0.04 -14.61
CA SER A 237 9.57 1.43 -14.15
C SER A 237 10.23 2.38 -15.16
N LEU A 238 11.17 1.89 -15.98
CA LEU A 238 11.81 2.67 -17.03
C LEU A 238 10.84 2.93 -18.20
N GLU A 239 10.18 1.88 -18.67
CA GLU A 239 9.15 1.94 -19.72
C GLU A 239 7.99 2.84 -19.30
N ARG A 240 7.58 2.76 -18.02
CA ARG A 240 6.58 3.67 -17.46
C ARG A 240 7.02 5.13 -17.60
N ALA A 241 8.22 5.46 -17.13
CA ALA A 241 8.77 6.81 -17.23
C ALA A 241 8.85 7.30 -18.68
N GLN A 242 9.30 6.44 -19.60
CA GLN A 242 9.39 6.76 -21.04
C GLN A 242 8.01 7.03 -21.65
N SER A 243 7.01 6.19 -21.33
CA SER A 243 5.63 6.36 -21.83
C SER A 243 5.00 7.68 -21.37
N GLU A 244 5.39 8.18 -20.20
CA GLU A 244 4.92 9.44 -19.63
C GLU A 244 5.80 10.64 -20.02
N GLY A 245 6.90 10.41 -20.75
CA GLY A 245 7.86 11.44 -21.14
C GLY A 245 8.61 12.04 -19.94
N VAL A 246 8.84 11.25 -18.89
CA VAL A 246 9.49 11.66 -17.65
C VAL A 246 10.95 11.19 -17.65
N ARG A 247 11.87 12.06 -17.19
CA ARG A 247 13.28 11.68 -17.02
C ARG A 247 13.42 10.56 -16.00
N SER A 248 14.22 9.54 -16.30
CA SER A 248 14.51 8.44 -15.38
C SER A 248 15.94 8.48 -14.84
N ALA A 249 16.16 8.06 -13.59
CA ALA A 249 17.49 7.90 -13.00
C ALA A 249 17.56 6.68 -12.07
N ARG A 250 18.74 6.04 -11.96
CA ARG A 250 18.98 4.92 -11.03
C ARG A 250 19.58 5.43 -9.72
N THR A 251 19.32 4.72 -8.63
CA THR A 251 19.76 5.12 -7.28
C THR A 251 21.18 4.68 -6.94
N TYR A 252 21.82 3.87 -7.78
CA TYR A 252 23.18 3.37 -7.59
C TYR A 252 24.01 3.59 -8.87
N PRO A 253 25.32 3.83 -8.75
CA PRO A 253 26.22 3.93 -9.91
C PRO A 253 26.30 2.59 -10.66
N ASN A 254 26.64 2.64 -11.95
CA ASN A 254 26.74 1.42 -12.78
C ASN A 254 27.84 0.52 -12.22
N THR A 255 27.49 -0.71 -11.82
CA THR A 255 28.48 -1.69 -11.35
C THR A 255 29.29 -2.32 -12.50
N ASN A 256 28.93 -2.02 -13.75
CA ASN A 256 29.60 -2.52 -14.96
C ASN A 256 30.70 -1.57 -15.48
N GLU A 257 31.04 -0.52 -14.74
CA GLU A 257 32.13 0.41 -15.03
C GLU A 257 33.24 0.31 -13.96
N VAL A 258 33.60 -0.92 -13.57
CA VAL A 258 34.88 -1.17 -12.90
C VAL A 258 35.86 -1.60 -13.97
N THR A 259 36.56 -0.62 -14.54
CA THR A 259 37.86 -0.83 -15.23
C THR A 259 38.92 -1.27 -14.24
#